data_AF-A0AAN9LUL6-F1
#
_entry.id   AF-A0AAN9LUL6-F1
#
_cell.length_a   1.000
_cell.length_b   1.000
_cell.length_c   1.000
_cell.angle_alpha   90.00
_cell.angle_beta   90.00
_cell.angle_gamma   90.00
#
_symmetry.space_group_name_H-M   'P 1'
#
loop_
_entity.id
_entity.type
_entity.pdbx_description
1 polymer ?
#
loop_
_entity_poly.entity_id
_entity_poly.type
_entity_poly.pdbx_seq_one_letter_code
_entity_poly.pdbx_strand_id
1 'polypeptide(L)'
;MVMKQGSILVIVWVLFGVFSHSYGSENVMDFCPITRLFYGSCPNGSSGRSCLQEFQDEVPDSNPHDCVCDNVPTLHKRRCTCSVNC
;
A
#
# COMPACT_ATOMS: atom_id res chain seq x y z
N MET A 1 16.78 1.44 51.12
CA MET A 1 15.85 2.41 50.49
C MET A 1 15.70 2.02 49.02
N VAL A 2 14.83 1.08 48.71
CA VAL A 2 14.68 0.52 47.35
C VAL A 2 13.22 0.65 46.93
N MET A 3 12.77 1.88 46.72
CA MET A 3 11.40 2.18 46.24
C MET A 3 11.43 3.58 45.64
N LYS A 4 12.11 3.73 44.49
CA LYS A 4 12.03 4.97 43.70
C LYS A 4 12.46 4.81 42.24
N GLN A 5 13.23 3.77 41.89
CA GLN A 5 13.63 3.48 40.51
C GLN A 5 12.53 2.81 39.67
N GLY A 6 11.66 2.00 40.28
CA GLY A 6 10.58 1.31 39.55
C GLY A 6 9.57 2.28 38.92
N SER A 7 9.25 3.37 39.61
CA SER A 7 8.29 4.37 39.11
C SER A 7 8.83 5.16 37.92
N ILE A 8 10.13 5.47 37.90
CA ILE A 8 10.79 6.19 36.79
C ILE A 8 10.85 5.30 35.55
N LEU A 9 11.20 4.02 35.72
CA LEU A 9 11.20 3.05 34.64
C LEU A 9 9.81 2.94 34.00
N VAL A 10 8.75 2.82 34.80
CA VAL A 10 7.37 2.74 34.29
C VAL A 10 7.01 3.97 33.45
N ILE A 11 7.36 5.18 33.92
CA ILE A 11 7.06 6.42 33.18
C ILE A 11 7.82 6.45 31.84
N VAL A 12 9.09 6.07 31.83
CA VAL A 12 9.89 6.03 30.58
C VAL A 12 9.29 5.03 29.59
N TRP A 13 8.90 3.84 30.05
CA TRP A 13 8.27 2.82 29.18
C TRP A 13 6.92 3.28 28.62
N VAL A 14 6.09 3.93 29.44
CA VAL A 14 4.80 4.48 28.98
C VAL A 14 5.02 5.59 27.96
N LEU A 15 5.96 6.51 28.21
CA LEU A 15 6.30 7.56 27.26
C LEU A 15 6.80 6.95 25.94
N PHE A 16 7.72 5.99 25.99
CA PHE A 16 8.21 5.29 24.79
C PHE A 16 7.08 4.59 24.02
N GLY A 17 6.13 3.95 24.71
CA GLY A 17 4.97 3.34 24.07
C GLY A 17 4.07 4.38 23.37
N VAL A 18 3.79 5.51 24.03
CA VAL A 18 2.98 6.60 23.48
C VAL A 18 3.68 7.28 22.31
N PHE A 19 4.98 7.52 22.40
CA PHE A 19 5.78 8.11 21.32
C PHE A 19 5.89 7.14 20.13
N SER A 20 6.14 5.85 20.34
CA SER A 20 6.17 4.87 19.25
C SER A 20 4.80 4.69 18.59
N HIS A 21 3.69 4.83 19.32
CA HIS A 21 2.35 4.77 18.72
C HIS A 21 1.98 6.06 17.97
N SER A 22 2.44 7.22 18.44
CA SER A 22 2.13 8.52 17.83
C SER A 22 3.04 8.86 16.65
N TYR A 23 4.31 8.45 16.70
CA TYR A 23 5.35 8.77 15.70
C TYR A 23 5.83 7.54 14.90
N GLY A 24 5.54 6.31 15.35
CA GLY A 24 5.86 5.09 14.59
C GLY A 24 4.92 4.83 13.41
N SER A 25 3.83 5.59 13.32
CA SER A 25 2.87 5.55 12.22
C SER A 25 3.07 6.69 11.21
N GLU A 26 4.28 7.26 11.09
CA GLU A 26 4.56 8.36 10.14
C GLU A 26 5.33 7.92 8.88
N ASN A 27 5.63 6.63 8.68
CA ASN A 27 6.52 6.21 7.59
C ASN A 27 6.14 4.92 6.85
N VAL A 28 4.88 4.47 6.95
CA VAL A 28 4.37 3.57 5.91
C VAL A 28 3.82 4.52 4.86
N MET A 29 4.56 4.75 3.79
CA MET A 29 3.97 5.37 2.59
C MET A 29 2.65 4.64 2.35
N ASP A 30 1.53 5.34 2.48
CA ASP A 30 0.21 4.73 2.46
C ASP A 30 -0.07 4.30 1.02
N PHE A 31 0.42 3.12 0.65
CA PHE A 31 0.18 2.57 -0.67
C PHE A 31 -1.20 1.95 -0.70
N CYS A 32 -2.12 2.59 -1.40
CA CYS A 32 -3.46 2.06 -1.61
C CYS A 32 -3.51 1.21 -2.87
N PRO A 33 -3.94 -0.06 -2.79
CA PRO A 33 -4.21 -0.85 -3.98
C PRO A 33 -5.52 -0.37 -4.63
N ILE A 34 -5.46 0.00 -5.90
CA ILE A 34 -6.64 0.30 -6.71
C ILE A 34 -6.77 -0.76 -7.79
N THR A 35 -7.95 -1.36 -7.87
CA THR A 35 -8.28 -2.37 -8.87
C THR A 35 -9.20 -1.81 -9.95
N ARG A 36 -8.89 -2.13 -11.20
CA ARG A 36 -9.68 -1.81 -12.40
C ARG A 36 -9.85 -3.03 -13.30
N LEU A 37 -10.91 -3.02 -14.10
CA LEU A 37 -11.24 -4.09 -15.05
C LEU A 37 -11.16 -3.55 -16.47
N PHE A 38 -10.23 -4.08 -17.25
CA PHE A 38 -10.04 -3.73 -18.66
C PHE A 38 -10.48 -4.88 -19.56
N TYR A 39 -10.84 -4.57 -20.80
CA TYR A 39 -11.18 -5.59 -21.79
C TYR A 39 -9.93 -6.30 -22.32
N GLY A 40 -10.06 -7.56 -22.70
CA GLY A 40 -8.97 -8.37 -23.23
C GLY A 40 -8.21 -9.16 -22.17
N SER A 41 -7.00 -9.60 -22.52
CA SER A 41 -6.16 -10.48 -21.71
C SER A 41 -4.86 -9.77 -21.30
N CYS A 42 -4.28 -10.18 -20.17
CA CYS A 42 -2.96 -9.74 -19.75
C CYS A 42 -1.91 -10.09 -20.81
N PRO A 43 -1.05 -9.14 -21.19
CA PRO A 43 0.05 -9.41 -22.12
C PRO A 43 0.98 -10.49 -21.54
N ASN A 44 1.68 -11.21 -22.42
CA ASN A 44 2.53 -12.34 -22.04
C ASN A 44 3.73 -11.83 -21.21
N GLY A 45 3.56 -11.83 -19.88
CA GLY A 45 4.48 -11.25 -18.92
C GLY A 45 3.70 -10.41 -17.91
N SER A 46 3.87 -10.72 -16.61
CA SER A 46 3.19 -10.03 -15.50
C SER A 46 3.48 -8.53 -15.44
N SER A 47 4.44 -8.03 -16.25
CA SER A 47 4.83 -6.63 -16.41
C SER A 47 3.89 -5.86 -17.34
N GLY A 48 2.68 -5.62 -16.86
CA GLY A 48 2.19 -4.29 -16.47
C GLY A 48 2.29 -3.06 -17.38
N ARG A 49 3.05 -2.98 -18.48
CA ARG A 49 3.11 -1.73 -19.29
C ARG A 49 1.71 -1.32 -19.78
N SER A 50 0.92 -2.30 -20.22
CA SER A 50 -0.46 -2.09 -20.63
C SER A 50 -1.44 -1.89 -19.47
N CYS A 51 -1.16 -2.36 -18.25
CA CYS A 51 -2.03 -2.03 -17.09
C CYS A 51 -1.70 -0.65 -16.54
N LEU A 52 -0.42 -0.34 -16.38
CA LEU A 52 0.08 0.94 -15.87
C LEU A 52 -0.33 2.09 -16.79
N GLN A 53 -0.20 1.93 -18.11
CA GLN A 53 -0.60 2.96 -19.07
C GLN A 53 -2.11 3.21 -19.07
N GLU A 54 -2.93 2.15 -19.10
CA GLU A 54 -4.40 2.32 -19.02
C GLU A 54 -4.85 2.86 -17.66
N PHE A 55 -4.14 2.49 -16.59
CA PHE A 55 -4.41 3.02 -15.25
C PHE A 55 -4.03 4.51 -15.13
N GLN A 56 -2.91 4.95 -15.71
CA GLN A 56 -2.54 6.36 -15.77
C GLN A 56 -3.51 7.19 -16.62
N ASP A 57 -4.08 6.61 -17.67
CA ASP A 57 -5.10 7.27 -18.51
C ASP A 57 -6.42 7.47 -17.75
N GLU A 58 -6.88 6.45 -17.00
CA GLU A 58 -8.10 6.56 -16.20
C GLU A 58 -7.93 7.36 -14.89
N VAL A 59 -6.76 7.30 -14.28
CA VAL A 59 -6.47 7.94 -12.99
C VAL A 59 -5.23 8.84 -13.14
N PRO A 60 -5.36 9.99 -13.81
CA PRO A 60 -4.28 10.95 -13.93
C PRO A 60 -3.82 11.40 -12.54
N ASP A 61 -2.51 11.64 -12.40
CA ASP A 61 -1.84 12.10 -11.16
C ASP A 61 -1.61 11.04 -10.06
N SER A 62 -2.10 9.81 -10.21
CA SER A 62 -2.01 8.78 -9.15
C SER A 62 -0.65 8.04 -9.04
N ASN A 63 0.31 8.38 -9.90
CA ASN A 63 1.66 7.78 -9.97
C ASN A 63 1.70 6.27 -9.62
N PRO A 64 0.97 5.42 -10.37
CA PRO A 64 0.82 4.00 -10.03
C PRO A 64 2.13 3.23 -10.15
N HIS A 65 2.35 2.29 -9.23
CA HIS A 65 3.46 1.34 -9.24
C HIS A 65 2.98 -0.07 -8.82
N ASP A 66 3.86 -1.07 -8.94
CA ASP A 66 3.56 -2.47 -8.58
C ASP A 66 2.25 -3.02 -9.17
N CYS A 67 1.99 -2.72 -10.43
CA CYS A 67 0.78 -3.18 -11.12
C CYS A 67 0.82 -4.68 -11.41
N VAL A 68 -0.19 -5.40 -10.91
CA VAL A 68 -0.45 -6.81 -11.18
C VAL A 68 -1.60 -6.94 -12.18
N CYS A 69 -1.46 -7.87 -13.14
CA CYS A 69 -2.50 -8.19 -14.10
C CYS A 69 -2.96 -9.64 -13.93
N ASP A 70 -4.26 -9.83 -13.68
CA ASP A 70 -4.91 -11.13 -13.59
C ASP A 70 -5.93 -11.29 -14.72
N ASN A 71 -5.88 -12.41 -15.43
CA ASN A 71 -6.90 -12.73 -16.42
C ASN A 71 -8.20 -13.15 -15.72
N VAL A 72 -9.33 -12.60 -16.17
CA VAL A 72 -10.68 -12.96 -15.72
C VAL A 72 -11.39 -13.66 -16.89
N PRO A 73 -11.10 -14.95 -17.15
CA PRO A 73 -11.52 -15.66 -18.35
C PRO A 73 -13.04 -15.76 -18.49
N THR A 74 -13.76 -15.76 -17.37
CA THR A 74 -15.24 -15.80 -17.34
C THR A 74 -15.90 -14.58 -17.96
N LEU A 75 -15.18 -13.45 -18.05
CA LEU A 75 -15.71 -12.17 -18.53
C LEU A 75 -15.00 -11.66 -19.79
N HIS A 76 -14.03 -12.40 -20.34
CA HIS A 76 -13.11 -11.91 -21.39
C HIS A 76 -12.47 -10.54 -21.03
N LYS A 77 -12.17 -10.38 -19.73
CA LYS A 77 -11.59 -9.17 -19.16
C LYS A 77 -10.31 -9.52 -18.42
N ARG A 78 -9.50 -8.49 -18.16
CA ARG A 78 -8.34 -8.55 -17.28
C ARG A 78 -8.52 -7.60 -16.11
N ARG A 79 -8.11 -8.03 -14.93
CA ARG A 79 -8.08 -7.23 -13.71
C ARG A 79 -6.68 -6.68 -13.56
N CYS A 80 -6.57 -5.35 -13.52
CA CYS A 80 -5.33 -4.67 -13.19
C CYS A 80 -5.45 -4.11 -11.78
N THR A 81 -4.52 -4.46 -10.91
CA THR A 81 -4.43 -3.89 -9.55
C THR A 81 -3.09 -3.18 -9.43
N CYS A 82 -3.10 -1.87 -9.18
CA CYS A 82 -1.90 -1.05 -9.02
C CYS A 82 -1.89 -0.42 -7.63
N SER A 83 -0.70 -0.28 -7.05
CA SER A 83 -0.49 0.51 -5.84
C SER A 83 -0.31 1.98 -6.22
N VAL A 84 -0.98 2.87 -5.52
CA VAL A 84 -0.84 4.32 -5.67
C VAL A 84 -0.51 4.94 -4.31
N ASN A 85 0.07 6.13 -4.33
CA ASN A 85 0.20 6.91 -3.10
C ASN A 85 -1.18 7.42 -2.68
N CYS A 86 -1.63 6.97 -1.51
CA CYS A 86 -2.50 7.72 -0.63
C CYS A 86 -1.62 8.60 0.31
#